data_AF-A0A0K1SIA9-F1
#
_entry.id   AF-A0A0K1SIA9-F1
#
_cell.length_a   1.000
_cell.length_b   1.000
_cell.length_c   1.000
_cell.angle_alpha   90.00
_cell.angle_beta   90.00
_cell.angle_gamma   90.00
#
_symmetry.space_group_name_H-M   'P 1'
#
loop_
_entity.id
_entity.type
_entity.pdbx_description
1 polymer ?
#
loop_
_entity_poly.entity_id
_entity_poly.type
_entity_poly.pdbx_seq_one_letter_code
_entity_poly.pdbx_strand_id
1 'polypeptide(L)' 'MLEGCSGIGTNKTNLMYKSGLNYDSFLRYLNHLMDLGLISFSEGKYRLTGEGMKTMDKLRKFKELKKNMQKMMDDIADV' A
#
# COMPACT_ATOMS: atom_id res chain seq x y z
N MET A 1 2.26 -3.48 0.80
CA MET A 1 1.30 -3.88 1.86
C MET A 1 -0.14 -3.53 1.47
N LEU A 2 -0.49 -2.26 1.24
CA LEU A 2 -1.85 -1.84 0.86
C LEU A 2 -2.39 -2.53 -0.40
N GLU A 3 -1.56 -2.65 -1.44
CA GLU A 3 -1.88 -3.39 -2.68
C GLU A 3 -2.22 -4.87 -2.42
N GLY A 4 -1.66 -5.47 -1.37
CA GLY A 4 -1.90 -6.88 -1.00
C GLY A 4 -3.28 -7.14 -0.39
N CYS A 5 -3.98 -6.09 0.05
CA CYS A 5 -5.36 -6.15 0.56
C CYS A 5 -6.41 -5.89 -0.54
N SER A 6 -5.99 -5.70 -1.79
CA SER A 6 -6.90 -5.55 -2.94
C SER A 6 -7.48 -6.90 -3.40
N GLY A 7 -8.74 -6.91 -3.83
CA GLY A 7 -9.42 -8.12 -4.31
C GLY A 7 -10.12 -8.95 -3.22
N ILE A 8 -9.91 -10.27 -3.22
CA ILE A 8 -10.64 -11.28 -2.40
C ILE A 8 -10.29 -11.22 -0.89
N GLY A 9 -9.40 -10.29 -0.52
CA GLY A 9 -8.81 -10.20 0.81
C GLY A 9 -7.72 -11.25 1.04
N THR A 10 -6.84 -10.96 1.99
CA THR A 10 -5.66 -11.81 2.26
C THR A 10 -5.50 -12.12 3.74
N ASN A 11 -4.87 -13.26 4.02
CA ASN A 11 -4.60 -13.72 5.37
C ASN A 11 -3.37 -13.00 5.93
N LYS A 12 -3.32 -12.80 7.26
CA LYS A 12 -2.21 -12.11 7.97
C LYS A 12 -0.83 -12.61 7.53
N THR A 13 -0.67 -13.93 7.48
CA THR A 13 0.59 -14.60 7.12
C THR A 13 1.01 -14.28 5.68
N ASN A 14 0.09 -14.36 4.74
CA ASN A 14 0.36 -14.07 3.33
C ASN A 14 0.69 -12.58 3.10
N LEU A 15 0.00 -11.68 3.81
CA LEU A 15 0.30 -10.25 3.76
C LEU A 15 1.69 -9.94 4.34
N MET A 16 2.08 -10.62 5.42
CA MET A 16 3.40 -10.46 6.03
C MET A 16 4.51 -10.87 5.06
N TYR A 17 4.44 -12.10 4.52
CA TYR A 17 5.45 -12.58 3.57
C TYR A 17 5.56 -11.69 2.33
N LYS A 18 4.44 -11.20 1.79
CA LYS A 18 4.45 -10.28 0.64
C LYS A 18 4.95 -8.87 0.97
N SER A 19 4.95 -8.48 2.24
CA SER A 19 5.41 -7.15 2.64
C SER A 19 6.93 -7.04 2.78
N GLY A 20 7.64 -8.16 2.96
CA GLY A 20 9.08 -8.17 3.23
C GLY A 20 9.46 -7.52 4.58
N LEU A 21 8.48 -7.25 5.45
CA LEU A 21 8.69 -6.64 6.77
C LEU A 21 8.88 -7.72 7.85
N ASN A 22 9.64 -7.38 8.89
CA ASN A 22 9.63 -8.16 10.13
C ASN A 22 8.26 -8.10 10.80
N TYR A 23 7.96 -9.07 11.68
CA TYR A 23 6.65 -9.24 12.28
C TYR A 23 6.17 -8.00 13.06
N ASP A 24 7.05 -7.36 13.82
CA ASP A 24 6.69 -6.19 14.64
C ASP A 24 6.37 -4.97 13.78
N SER A 25 7.18 -4.72 12.74
CA SER A 25 6.91 -3.63 11.79
C SER A 25 5.63 -3.92 11.01
N PHE A 26 5.45 -5.15 10.57
CA PHE A 26 4.24 -5.59 9.90
C PHE A 26 3.00 -5.32 10.75
N LEU A 27 3.00 -5.71 12.03
CA LEU A 27 1.89 -5.47 12.94
C LEU A 27 1.61 -3.98 13.15
N ARG A 28 2.65 -3.15 13.34
CA ARG A 28 2.49 -1.70 13.50
C ARG A 28 1.85 -1.07 12.27
N TYR A 29 2.35 -1.40 11.07
CA TYR A 29 1.77 -0.88 9.84
C TYR A 29 0.35 -1.40 9.61
N LEU A 30 0.09 -2.67 9.90
CA LEU A 30 -1.24 -3.26 9.75
C LEU A 30 -2.27 -2.55 10.65
N ASN A 31 -1.92 -2.35 11.93
CA ASN A 31 -2.77 -1.62 12.87
C ASN A 31 -2.96 -0.18 12.43
N HIS A 32 -1.88 0.50 12.01
CA HIS A 32 -1.98 1.87 11.54
C HIS A 32 -2.92 2.02 10.33
N LEU A 33 -2.86 1.08 9.38
CA LEU A 33 -3.75 1.06 8.22
C LEU A 33 -5.21 0.76 8.60
N MET A 34 -5.44 -0.05 9.63
CA MET A 34 -6.76 -0.28 10.19
C MET A 34 -7.30 0.97 10.91
N ASP A 35 -6.46 1.62 11.72
CA ASP A 35 -6.82 2.84 12.48
C ASP A 35 -7.17 3.99 11.54
N LEU A 36 -6.48 4.11 10.41
CA LEU A 36 -6.80 5.06 9.34
C LEU A 36 -8.06 4.68 8.54
N GLY A 37 -8.68 3.54 8.83
CA GLY A 37 -9.88 3.06 8.14
C GLY A 37 -9.62 2.66 6.68
N LEU A 38 -8.36 2.40 6.29
CA LEU A 38 -7.99 2.05 4.91
C LEU A 38 -8.18 0.55 4.63
N ILE A 39 -8.05 -0.28 5.67
CA ILE A 39 -8.30 -1.72 5.59
C ILE A 39 -9.26 -2.15 6.70
N SER A 40 -10.05 -3.19 6.42
CA SER A 40 -10.92 -3.84 7.38
C SER A 40 -10.58 -5.33 7.48
N PHE A 41 -10.78 -5.89 8.67
CA PHE A 41 -10.67 -7.32 8.91
C PHE A 41 -12.06 -7.92 9.01
N SER A 42 -12.44 -8.77 8.06
CA SER A 42 -13.72 -9.48 8.05
C SER A 42 -13.54 -10.87 7.48
N GLU A 43 -14.29 -11.86 8.01
CA GLU A 43 -14.24 -13.26 7.58
C GLU A 43 -12.81 -13.85 7.60
N GLY A 44 -11.99 -13.46 8.58
CA GLY A 44 -10.60 -13.92 8.68
C GLY A 44 -9.63 -13.32 7.65
N LYS A 45 -10.06 -12.32 6.87
CA LYS A 45 -9.26 -11.71 5.80
C LYS A 45 -9.19 -10.19 5.93
N TYR A 46 -8.04 -9.63 5.58
CA TYR A 46 -7.86 -8.19 5.43
C TYR A 46 -8.28 -7.74 4.03
N ARG A 47 -9.17 -6.75 3.95
CA ARG A 47 -9.69 -6.17 2.70
C ARG A 47 -9.53 -4.65 2.71
N LEU A 48 -9.37 -4.05 1.54
CA LEU A 48 -9.44 -2.59 1.41
C LEU A 48 -10.86 -2.08 1.63
N THR A 49 -10.97 -0.98 2.36
CA THR A 49 -12.21 -0.21 2.44
C THR A 49 -12.36 0.69 1.21
N GLY A 50 -13.51 1.35 1.06
CA GLY A 50 -13.71 2.35 0.00
C GLY A 50 -12.68 3.50 0.07
N GLU A 51 -12.33 3.95 1.28
CA GLU A 51 -11.28 4.95 1.49
C GLU A 51 -9.88 4.39 1.19
N GLY A 52 -9.64 3.12 1.51
CA GLY A 52 -8.44 2.38 1.11
C GLY A 52 -8.23 2.37 -0.41
N MET A 53 -9.29 2.10 -1.18
CA MET A 53 -9.23 2.10 -2.64
C MET A 53 -8.93 3.49 -3.22
N LYS A 54 -9.62 4.54 -2.72
CA LYS A 54 -9.33 5.93 -3.13
C LYS A 54 -7.89 6.33 -2.83
N THR A 55 -7.38 5.91 -1.68
CA THR A 55 -6.00 6.17 -1.26
C THR A 55 -5.01 5.43 -2.16
N MET A 56 -5.30 4.18 -2.55
CA MET A 56 -4.51 3.46 -3.53
C MET A 56 -4.41 4.20 -4.87
N ASP A 57 -5.52 4.73 -5.38
CA ASP A 57 -5.50 5.46 -6.65
C ASP A 57 -4.67 6.74 -6.56
N LYS A 58 -4.76 7.46 -5.43
CA LYS A 58 -3.89 8.63 -5.17
C LYS A 58 -2.41 8.22 -5.12
N LEU A 59 -2.08 7.11 -4.45
CA LEU A 59 -0.71 6.60 -4.38
C LEU A 59 -0.17 6.17 -5.75
N ARG A 60 -1.02 5.58 -6.61
CA ARG A 60 -0.65 5.23 -7.99
C ARG A 60 -0.31 6.48 -8.80
N LYS A 61 -1.19 7.48 -8.79
CA LYS A 61 -0.95 8.77 -9.45
C LYS A 61 0.32 9.45 -8.94
N PHE A 62 0.53 9.42 -7.62
CA PHE A 62 1.74 9.98 -7.01
C PHE A 62 3.02 9.26 -7.49
N LYS A 63 3.01 7.92 -7.58
CA LYS A 63 4.14 7.17 -8.12
C LYS A 63 4.43 7.54 -9.57
N GLU A 64 3.41 7.70 -10.40
CA GLU A 64 3.57 8.14 -11.80
C GLU A 64 4.14 9.55 -11.89
N LEU A 65 3.58 10.49 -11.13
CA LEU A 65 4.09 11.86 -11.03
C LEU A 65 5.55 11.90 -10.59
N LYS A 66 5.90 11.14 -9.54
CA LYS A 66 7.28 11.04 -9.06
C LYS A 66 8.22 10.46 -10.12
N LYS A 67 7.79 9.43 -10.84
CA LYS A 67 8.58 8.83 -11.93
C LYS A 67 8.81 9.83 -13.06
N ASN A 68 7.79 10.60 -13.43
CA ASN A 68 7.90 11.63 -14.45
C ASN A 68 8.81 12.79 -14.02
N MET A 69 8.70 13.25 -12.76
CA MET A 69 9.60 14.26 -12.21
C MET A 69 11.05 13.77 -12.19
N GLN A 70 11.31 12.54 -11.77
CA GLN A 70 12.66 11.98 -11.77
C GLN A 70 13.23 11.97 -13.19
N LYS A 71 12.44 11.52 -14.16
CA LYS A 71 12.88 11.51 -15.56
C LYS A 71 13.20 12.92 -16.08
N MET A 72 12.37 13.91 -15.76
CA MET A 72 12.65 15.30 -16.12
C MET A 72 13.90 15.86 -15.44
N MET A 73 14.16 15.47 -14.18
CA MET A 73 15.38 15.86 -13.48
C MET A 73 16.63 15.24 -14.10
N ASP A 74 16.54 13.98 -14.52
CA ASP A 74 17.64 13.28 -15.20
C ASP A 74 17.90 13.93 -16.57
N ASP A 75 16.85 14.23 -17.35
CA ASP A 75 16.96 14.93 -18.64
C ASP A 75 17.57 16.35 -18.50
N ILE A 76 17.39 17.03 -17.37
CA ILE A 76 18.02 18.34 -17.08
C ILE A 76 19.49 18.18 -16.66
N ALA A 77 19.83 17.10 -15.96
CA ALA A 77 21.20 16.87 -15.48
C ALA A 77 22.16 16.43 -16.60
N ASP A 78 21.64 15.90 -17.70
CA ASP A 78 22.40 15.48 -18.88
C ASP A 78 22.61 16.62 -19.91
N VAL A 79 22.16 17.86 -19.62
CA VAL A 79 22.36 19.09 -20.45
C VAL A 79 23.38 20.01 -19.80
#